data_AF-A0A1Z9E904-F1
#
_entry.id   AF-A0A1Z9E904-F1
#
_cell.length_a   1.000
_cell.length_b   1.000
_cell.length_c   1.000
_cell.angle_alpha   90.00
_cell.angle_beta   90.00
_cell.angle_gamma   90.00
#
_symmetry.space_group_name_H-M   'P 1'
#
loop_
_entity.id
_entity.type
_entity.pdbx_description
1 polymer ?
#
loop_
_entity_poly.entity_id
_entity_poly.type
_entity_poly.pdbx_seq_one_letter_code
_entity_poly.pdbx_strand_id
1 'polypeptide(L)'
;MTIPLFISESVPKEVSNILRSLEVGMPARYKDYEGTIEFVDDAYITLCITKKPNPPGFRQPYNKCCLLIFPYQWDDLEIEDEHFYDHKAFRGKTNDHPGNEMLPDINER
;
A
#
# COMPACT_ATOMS: atom_id res chain seq x y z
N MET A 1 10.18 10.33 -7.05
CA MET A 1 11.09 9.19 -7.30
C MET A 1 10.25 7.95 -7.09
N THR A 2 10.28 6.97 -8.00
CA THR A 2 9.50 5.73 -7.87
C THR A 2 10.43 4.59 -7.46
N ILE A 3 9.99 3.78 -6.49
CA ILE A 3 10.78 2.69 -5.93
C ILE A 3 10.12 1.36 -6.35
N PRO A 4 10.86 0.39 -6.93
CA PRO A 4 10.31 -0.93 -7.21
C PRO A 4 9.95 -1.64 -5.90
N LEU A 5 8.78 -2.27 -5.87
CA LEU A 5 8.17 -2.82 -4.66
C LEU A 5 8.92 -3.99 -4.01
N PHE A 6 9.76 -4.72 -4.76
CA PHE A 6 10.45 -5.91 -4.27
C PHE A 6 11.93 -5.86 -4.62
N ILE A 7 12.76 -5.74 -3.59
CA ILE A 7 14.14 -6.20 -3.64
C ILE A 7 14.03 -7.72 -3.55
N SER A 8 14.61 -8.45 -4.51
CA SER A 8 14.47 -9.90 -4.73
C SER A 8 14.80 -10.84 -3.54
N GLU A 9 15.05 -10.31 -2.34
CA GLU A 9 15.33 -11.03 -1.10
C GLU A 9 14.45 -10.61 0.10
N SER A 10 13.39 -9.83 -0.10
CA SER A 10 12.56 -9.35 1.02
C SER A 10 11.82 -10.49 1.74
N VAL A 11 11.90 -10.49 3.07
CA VAL A 11 11.32 -11.52 3.94
C VAL A 11 9.79 -11.45 3.81
N PRO A 12 9.01 -12.56 3.81
CA PRO A 12 7.55 -12.53 3.67
C PRO A 12 6.79 -11.55 4.60
N LYS A 13 7.39 -11.18 5.74
CA LYS A 13 6.87 -10.13 6.65
C LYS A 13 6.91 -8.72 6.05
N GLU A 14 7.95 -8.40 5.28
CA GLU A 14 8.11 -7.09 4.63
C GLU A 14 7.07 -6.93 3.52
N VAL A 15 6.81 -8.00 2.76
CA VAL A 15 5.73 -8.09 1.77
C VAL A 15 4.36 -7.80 2.40
N SER A 16 4.06 -8.42 3.55
CA SER A 16 2.79 -8.19 4.25
C SER A 16 2.67 -6.75 4.78
N ASN A 17 3.78 -6.13 5.22
CA ASN A 17 3.77 -4.73 5.65
C ASN A 17 3.59 -3.77 4.47
N ILE A 18 4.20 -4.07 3.32
CA ILE A 18 4.04 -3.32 2.07
C ILE A 18 2.59 -3.42 1.54
N LEU A 19 1.99 -4.62 1.58
CA LEU A 19 0.58 -4.79 1.24
C LEU A 19 -0.35 -4.06 2.22
N ARG A 20 0.07 -3.88 3.48
CA ARG A 20 -0.68 -3.09 4.47
C ARG A 20 -0.53 -1.58 4.29
N SER A 21 0.58 -1.12 3.71
CA SER A 21 0.76 0.29 3.36
C SER A 21 0.08 0.67 2.05
N LEU A 22 -0.25 -0.31 1.21
CA LEU A 22 -1.07 -0.11 0.03
C LEU A 22 -2.53 0.18 0.40
N GLU A 23 -2.99 1.39 0.13
CA GLU A 23 -4.39 1.78 0.32
C GLU A 23 -5.14 1.89 -1.01
N VAL A 24 -6.42 1.55 -0.96
CA VAL A 24 -7.33 1.76 -2.09
C VAL A 24 -7.47 3.26 -2.36
N GLY A 25 -7.29 3.66 -3.62
CA GLY A 25 -7.32 5.04 -4.08
C GLY A 25 -5.94 5.64 -4.35
N MET A 26 -4.86 4.95 -3.96
CA MET A 26 -3.50 5.41 -4.24
C MET A 26 -3.19 5.40 -5.75
N PRO A 27 -2.45 6.40 -6.26
CA PRO A 27 -1.91 6.36 -7.61
C PRO A 27 -0.79 5.31 -7.68
N ALA A 28 -0.81 4.50 -8.74
CA ALA A 28 0.24 3.52 -9.00
C ALA A 28 0.46 3.36 -10.50
N ARG A 29 1.66 2.90 -10.85
CA ARG A 29 2.09 2.67 -12.22
C ARG A 29 2.58 1.24 -12.36
N TYR A 30 2.03 0.54 -13.35
CA TYR A 30 2.50 -0.78 -13.75
C TYR A 30 2.97 -0.71 -15.19
N LYS A 31 4.28 -0.77 -15.40
CA LYS A 31 4.92 -0.60 -16.71
C LYS A 31 4.52 0.74 -17.36
N ASP A 32 3.84 0.69 -18.49
CA ASP A 32 3.36 1.85 -19.25
C ASP A 32 1.92 2.26 -18.86
N TYR A 33 1.33 1.59 -17.86
CA TYR A 33 -0.04 1.86 -17.42
C TYR A 33 -0.04 2.59 -16.09
N GLU A 34 -0.61 3.79 -16.09
CA GLU A 34 -0.85 4.60 -14.90
C GLU A 34 -2.32 4.53 -14.51
N GLY A 35 -2.59 4.44 -13.21
CA GLY A 35 -3.95 4.33 -12.72
C GLY A 35 -4.05 4.48 -11.21
N THR A 36 -5.21 4.12 -10.67
CA THR A 36 -5.45 4.11 -9.23
C THR A 36 -5.76 2.72 -8.73
N ILE A 37 -5.23 2.36 -7.56
CA ILE A 37 -5.47 1.07 -6.94
C ILE A 37 -6.93 1.03 -6.48
N GLU A 38 -7.67 0.03 -6.94
CA GLU A 38 -9.09 -0.15 -6.58
C GLU A 38 -9.29 -1.29 -5.57
N PHE A 39 -8.37 -2.25 -5.55
CA PHE A 39 -8.43 -3.41 -4.69
C PHE A 39 -7.03 -3.96 -4.44
N VAL A 40 -6.78 -4.42 -3.21
CA VAL A 40 -5.51 -4.99 -2.76
C VAL A 40 -5.82 -6.29 -2.03
N ASP A 41 -5.22 -7.38 -2.47
CA ASP A 41 -5.29 -8.68 -1.81
C ASP A 41 -3.95 -9.42 -1.97
N ASP A 42 -3.75 -10.47 -1.18
CA ASP A 42 -2.57 -11.33 -1.28
C ASP A 42 -2.51 -12.07 -2.63
N ALA A 43 -3.66 -12.33 -3.24
CA ALA A 43 -3.78 -13.01 -4.51
C ALA A 43 -3.53 -12.11 -5.73
N TYR A 44 -3.90 -10.82 -5.67
CA TYR A 44 -3.68 -9.84 -6.74
C TYR A 44 -4.02 -8.41 -6.29
N ILE A 45 -3.46 -7.45 -7.03
CA ILE A 45 -3.79 -6.02 -6.92
C ILE A 45 -4.55 -5.61 -8.17
N THR A 46 -5.54 -4.74 -8.02
CA THR A 46 -6.33 -4.20 -9.14
C THR A 46 -6.01 -2.73 -9.37
N LEU A 47 -5.52 -2.40 -10.57
CA LEU A 47 -5.18 -1.05 -11.01
C LEU A 47 -6.20 -0.55 -12.03
N CYS A 48 -7.00 0.45 -11.68
CA CYS A 48 -7.96 1.08 -12.59
C CYS A 48 -7.26 2.13 -13.47
N ILE A 49 -7.10 1.84 -14.76
CA ILE A 49 -6.44 2.75 -15.72
C ILE A 49 -7.43 3.74 -16.32
N THR A 50 -8.67 3.32 -16.54
CA THR A 50 -9.64 4.16 -17.25
C THR A 50 -11.04 3.95 -16.71
N LYS A 51 -11.78 5.05 -16.60
CA LYS A 51 -13.18 5.08 -16.17
C LYS A 51 -13.99 5.85 -17.20
N LYS A 52 -15.04 5.23 -17.74
CA LYS A 52 -15.95 5.84 -18.72
C LYS A 52 -17.37 5.91 -18.14
N PRO A 53 -18.09 7.02 -18.28
CA PRO A 53 -19.47 7.10 -17.84
C PRO A 53 -20.35 6.19 -18.69
N ASN A 54 -21.30 5.51 -18.05
CA ASN A 54 -22.26 4.68 -18.75
C ASN A 54 -23.49 5.49 -19.20
N PRO A 55 -24.18 5.07 -20.28
CA PRO A 55 -25.43 5.68 -20.69
C PRO A 55 -26.53 5.58 -19.61
N PRO A 56 -27.58 6.42 -19.70
CA PRO A 56 -28.75 6.31 -18.82
C PRO A 56 -29.38 4.91 -18.88
N GLY A 57 -29.81 4.38 -17.74
CA GLY A 57 -30.46 3.07 -17.63
C GLY A 57 -29.51 1.90 -17.30
N PHE A 58 -28.21 2.13 -17.23
CA PHE A 58 -27.24 1.14 -16.76
C PHE A 58 -27.24 1.07 -15.23
N ARG A 59 -27.05 -0.14 -14.68
CA ARG A 59 -27.02 -0.37 -13.22
C ARG A 59 -25.87 0.35 -12.52
N GLN A 60 -24.71 0.44 -13.18
CA GLN A 60 -23.52 1.10 -12.66
C GLN A 60 -23.27 2.39 -13.43
N PRO A 61 -22.95 3.51 -12.76
CA PRO A 61 -22.77 4.80 -13.42
C PRO A 61 -21.51 4.87 -14.30
N TYR A 62 -20.55 3.96 -14.10
CA TYR A 62 -19.30 3.94 -14.85
C TYR A 62 -18.88 2.52 -15.22
N ASN A 63 -18.26 2.38 -16.39
CA ASN A 63 -17.46 1.22 -16.76
C ASN A 63 -15.99 1.52 -16.48
N LYS A 64 -15.33 0.60 -15.77
CA LYS A 64 -13.92 0.70 -15.42
C LYS A 64 -13.11 -0.33 -16.20
N CYS A 65 -11.92 0.04 -16.61
CA CYS A 65 -10.91 -0.85 -17.16
C CYS A 65 -9.81 -1.01 -16.11
N CYS A 66 -9.72 -2.21 -15.54
CA CYS A 66 -8.78 -2.51 -14.47
C CYS A 66 -7.84 -3.64 -14.87
N LEU A 67 -6.55 -3.47 -14.58
CA LEU A 67 -5.55 -4.52 -14.67
C LEU A 67 -5.48 -5.30 -13.38
N LEU A 68 -5.31 -6.61 -13.51
CA LEU A 68 -4.98 -7.51 -12.41
C LEU A 68 -3.47 -7.71 -12.43
N ILE A 69 -2.83 -7.43 -11.30
CA ILE A 69 -1.39 -7.55 -11.11
C ILE A 69 -1.16 -8.64 -10.08
N PHE A 70 -0.65 -9.77 -10.54
CA PHE A 70 -0.42 -10.94 -9.71
C PHE A 70 0.91 -10.85 -8.95
N PRO A 71 1.10 -11.64 -7.87
CA PRO A 71 2.29 -11.57 -7.01
C PRO A 71 3.63 -11.62 -7.74
N TYR A 72 3.75 -12.48 -8.76
CA TYR A 72 4.97 -12.60 -9.57
C TYR A 72 5.26 -11.39 -10.47
N GLN A 73 4.35 -10.41 -10.51
CA GLN A 73 4.46 -9.18 -11.29
C GLN A 73 4.59 -7.94 -10.40
N TRP A 74 4.60 -8.11 -9.07
CA TRP A 74 4.65 -6.97 -8.16
C TRP A 74 5.97 -6.21 -8.23
N ASP A 75 7.06 -6.85 -8.67
CA ASP A 75 8.36 -6.21 -8.90
C ASP A 75 8.27 -5.05 -9.91
N ASP A 76 7.35 -5.15 -10.88
CA ASP A 76 7.12 -4.15 -11.93
C ASP A 76 6.08 -3.07 -11.52
N LEU A 77 5.53 -3.15 -10.30
CA LEU A 77 4.58 -2.17 -9.77
C LEU A 77 5.32 -1.08 -9.01
N GLU A 78 5.06 0.17 -9.41
CA GLU A 78 5.61 1.37 -8.81
C GLU A 78 4.51 2.18 -8.13
N ILE A 79 4.77 2.64 -6.91
CA ILE A 79 3.86 3.49 -6.12
C ILE A 79 4.61 4.78 -5.79
N GLU A 80 3.88 5.89 -5.65
CA GLU A 80 4.47 7.17 -5.27
C GLU A 80 4.93 7.17 -3.79
N ASP A 81 6.18 7.56 -3.60
CA ASP A 81 6.98 7.48 -2.36
C ASP A 81 6.37 8.23 -1.16
N GLU A 82 5.51 9.22 -1.42
CA GLU A 82 4.93 10.09 -0.38
C GLU A 82 3.98 9.38 0.59
N HIS A 83 3.68 8.09 0.37
CA HIS A 83 2.70 7.34 1.15
C HIS A 83 3.30 6.21 2.01
N PHE A 84 4.61 5.97 1.94
CA PHE A 84 5.31 5.08 2.89
C PHE A 84 5.56 5.79 4.22
N TYR A 85 4.50 6.15 4.92
CA TYR A 85 4.63 6.48 6.33
C TYR A 85 4.68 5.15 7.09
N ASP A 86 5.79 4.92 7.78
CA ASP A 86 5.97 3.82 8.73
C ASP A 86 5.02 4.05 9.93
N HIS A 87 3.72 3.80 9.71
CA HIS A 87 2.70 3.92 10.73
C HIS A 87 2.89 2.75 11.69
N LYS A 88 3.63 3.00 12.79
CA LYS A 88 3.76 2.05 13.89
C LYS A 88 2.39 1.46 14.21
N ALA A 89 2.23 0.16 13.96
CA ALA A 89 0.99 -0.56 14.22
C ALA A 89 0.56 -0.47 15.70
N PHE A 90 1.53 -0.25 16.59
CA PHE A 90 1.34 -0.07 18.02
C PHE A 90 1.28 1.41 18.39
N ARG A 91 0.12 1.86 18.90
CA ARG A 91 -0.11 3.21 19.41
C ARG A 91 0.07 3.35 20.93
N GLY A 92 0.48 2.27 21.61
CA GLY A 92 0.71 2.27 23.06
C GLY A 92 2.11 2.69 23.44
N LYS A 93 2.37 2.88 24.75
CA LYS A 93 3.73 2.97 25.28
C LYS A 93 4.34 1.57 25.29
N THR A 94 5.45 1.38 24.58
CA THR A 94 6.23 0.15 24.69
C THR A 94 7.05 0.26 25.98
N ASN A 95 6.61 -0.43 27.03
CA ASN A 95 7.44 -0.63 28.20
C ASN A 95 8.36 -1.80 27.90
N ASP A 96 9.61 -1.50 27.51
CA ASP A 96 10.58 -2.53 27.13
C ASP A 96 10.80 -3.57 28.26
N HIS A 97 10.66 -3.16 29.52
CA HIS A 97 10.75 -4.01 30.72
C HIS A 97 9.83 -3.49 31.86
N PRO A 98 9.32 -4.36 32.76
CA PRO A 98 8.63 -3.93 33.96
C PRO A 98 9.57 -3.05 34.81
N GLY A 99 9.21 -1.78 35.01
CA GLY A 99 10.02 -0.80 35.77
C GLY A 99 10.44 0.46 34.99
N ASN A 100 10.27 0.49 33.66
CA ASN A 100 10.60 1.66 32.83
C ASN A 100 9.75 2.91 33.18
N GLU A 101 8.60 2.72 33.83
CA GLU A 101 7.69 3.76 34.31
C GLU A 101 8.24 4.56 35.50
N MET A 102 9.27 4.03 36.18
CA MET A 102 9.92 4.69 37.33
C MET A 102 11.19 5.45 36.96
N LEU A 103 11.60 5.43 35.69
CA LEU A 103 12.75 6.20 35.25
C LEU A 103 12.33 7.66 35.01
N PRO A 104 13.16 8.64 35.42
CA PRO A 104 12.88 10.04 35.15
C PRO A 104 12.86 10.30 33.64
N ASP A 105 12.05 11.28 33.22
CA ASP A 105 11.94 11.65 31.81
C ASP A 105 13.30 12.06 31.24
N ILE A 106 13.57 11.72 29.98
CA ILE A 106 14.84 11.98 29.29
C ILE A 106 15.25 13.47 29.32
N ASN A 107 14.28 14.38 29.43
CA ASN A 107 14.51 15.83 29.49
C ASN A 107 14.94 16.33 30.87
N GLU A 108 14.95 15.48 31.90
CA GLU A 108 15.39 15.79 33.26
C GLU A 108 16.73 15.12 33.62
N ARG A 109 17.49 14.66 32.60
CA ARG A 109 18.82 14.06 32.74
C ARG A 109 19.96 15.05 32.59
#